data_AF-A0A9E0N4F2-F1
#
_entry.id   AF-A0A9E0N4F2-F1
#
_cell.length_a   1.000
_cell.length_b   1.000
_cell.length_c   1.000
_cell.angle_alpha   90.00
_cell.angle_beta   90.00
_cell.angle_gamma   90.00
#
_symmetry.space_group_name_H-M   'P 1'
#
loop_
_entity.id
_entity.type
_entity.pdbx_description
1 polymer ?
#
loop_
_entity_poly.entity_id
_entity_poly.type
_entity_poly.pdbx_seq_one_letter_code
_entity_poly.pdbx_strand_id
1 'polypeptide(L)' 'IRQAVELLTHRLDSLHDAHHAVMDCLGQMLWESQRSGKAPDGRAYVACVQRRATQD' A
#
# COMPACT_ATOMS: atom_id res chain seq x y z
N ILE A 1 4.24 -6.88 5.89
CA ILE A 1 4.32 -5.64 5.07
C ILE A 1 5.75 -5.23 4.73
N ARG A 2 6.71 -5.28 5.67
CA ARG A 2 8.14 -4.97 5.43
C ARG A 2 8.71 -5.51 4.11
N GLN A 3 8.60 -6.81 3.88
CA GLN A 3 9.10 -7.45 2.65
C GLN A 3 8.51 -6.86 1.37
N ALA A 4 7.22 -6.50 1.36
CA ALA A 4 6.59 -5.89 0.19
C ALA A 4 7.14 -4.47 -0.08
N VAL A 5 7.45 -3.72 0.98
CA VAL A 5 8.07 -2.38 0.87
C VAL A 5 9.52 -2.49 0.38
N GLU A 6 10.28 -3.48 0.85
CA GLU A 6 11.64 -3.75 0.37
C GLU A 6 11.64 -4.11 -1.12
N LEU A 7 10.75 -5.03 -1.54
CA LEU A 7 10.58 -5.38 -2.95
C LEU A 7 10.18 -4.17 -3.80
N LEU A 8 9.24 -3.36 -3.32
CA LEU A 8 8.81 -2.16 -4.01
C LEU A 8 9.92 -1.11 -4.11
N THR A 9 10.76 -0.98 -3.08
CA THR A 9 11.93 -0.10 -3.08
C THR A 9 12.93 -0.51 -4.15
N HIS A 10 13.22 -1.82 -4.26
CA HIS A 10 14.10 -2.34 -5.31
C HIS A 10 13.49 -2.16 -6.71
N ARG A 11 12.19 -2.37 -6.85
CA ARG A 11 11.48 -2.22 -8.13
C ARG A 11 11.45 -0.77 -8.62
N LEU A 12 11.28 0.19 -7.71
CA LEU A 12 11.23 1.62 -8.03
C LEU A 12 12.60 2.30 -7.98
N ASP A 13 13.65 1.59 -7.58
CA ASP A 13 14.98 2.13 -7.27
C ASP A 13 14.95 3.36 -6.34
N SER A 14 13.97 3.39 -5.43
CA SER A 14 13.67 4.57 -4.62
C SER A 14 12.85 4.21 -3.38
N LEU A 15 13.43 4.42 -2.20
CA LEU A 15 12.73 4.25 -0.93
C LEU A 15 11.61 5.31 -0.78
N HIS A 16 11.84 6.51 -1.29
CA HIS A 16 10.88 7.59 -1.21
C HIS A 16 9.60 7.26 -1.99
N ASP A 17 9.74 6.77 -3.21
CA ASP A 17 8.59 6.42 -4.05
C ASP A 17 7.89 5.16 -3.54
N ALA A 18 8.63 4.21 -2.98
CA ALA A 18 8.02 3.07 -2.29
C ALA A 18 7.18 3.53 -1.07
N HIS A 19 7.65 4.50 -0.29
CA HIS A 19 6.86 5.08 0.80
C HIS A 19 5.61 5.80 0.29
N HIS A 20 5.69 6.60 -0.79
CA HIS A 20 4.52 7.23 -1.39
C HIS A 20 3.49 6.21 -1.86
N ALA A 21 3.93 5.16 -2.53
CA ALA A 21 3.05 4.09 -2.98
C ALA A 21 2.36 3.35 -1.81
N VAL A 22 3.04 3.20 -0.67
CA VAL A 22 2.46 2.68 0.57
C VAL A 22 1.43 3.66 1.15
N MET A 23 1.74 4.96 1.16
CA MET A 23 0.83 6.01 1.62
C MET A 23 -0.43 6.14 0.75
N ASP A 24 -0.34 5.90 -0.56
CA ASP A 24 -1.51 5.82 -1.44
C ASP A 24 -2.45 4.68 -1.02
N CYS A 25 -1.91 3.49 -0.77
CA CYS A 25 -2.70 2.35 -0.31
C CYS A 25 -3.33 2.61 1.06
N LEU A 26 -2.62 3.31 1.95
CA LEU A 26 -3.16 3.76 3.24
C LEU A 26 -4.31 4.76 3.03
N GLY A 27 -4.11 5.76 2.18
CA GLY A 27 -5.13 6.75 1.83
C GLY A 27 -6.40 6.11 1.27
N GLN A 28 -6.25 5.13 0.38
CA GLN A 28 -7.38 4.37 -0.17
C GLN A 28 -8.15 3.63 0.94
N MET A 29 -7.47 2.92 1.84
CA MET A 29 -8.12 2.21 2.96
C MET A 29 -8.91 3.17 3.86
N LEU A 30 -8.33 4.34 4.16
CA LEU A 30 -8.98 5.36 4.99
C LEU A 30 -10.20 5.96 4.29
N TRP A 31 -10.08 6.29 3.00
CA TRP A 31 -11.20 6.82 2.22
C TRP A 31 -12.37 5.82 2.15
N GLU A 32 -12.08 4.54 1.92
CA GLU A 32 -13.11 3.48 1.90
C GLU A 32 -13.79 3.30 3.26
N SER A 33 -13.02 3.36 4.34
CA SER A 33 -13.53 3.31 5.72
C SER A 33 -14.50 4.47 5.98
N GLN A 34 -14.09 5.70 5.64
CA GLN A 34 -14.91 6.89 5.83
C GLN A 34 -16.19 6.82 5.01
N ARG A 35 -16.09 6.45 3.72
CA ARG A 35 -17.23 6.37 2.81
C ARG A 35 -18.25 5.30 3.21
N SER A 36 -17.78 4.17 3.73
CA SER A 36 -18.63 3.04 4.10
C SER A 36 -19.09 3.05 5.56
N GLY A 37 -18.52 3.91 6.40
CA GLY A 37 -18.74 3.91 7.86
C GLY A 37 -18.21 2.65 8.56
N LYS A 38 -17.42 1.82 7.88
CA LYS A 38 -16.83 0.59 8.42
C LYS A 38 -15.44 0.88 8.97
N ALA A 39 -14.95 0.00 9.85
CA ALA A 39 -13.56 0.04 10.28
C ALA A 39 -12.59 -0.12 9.08
N PRO A 40 -11.40 0.50 9.12
CA PRO A 40 -10.39 0.34 8.08
C PRO A 40 -9.99 -1.13 7.86
N ASP A 41 -9.95 -1.55 6.60
CA ASP A 41 -9.59 -2.92 6.23
C ASP A 41 -8.07 -3.07 6.04
N GLY A 42 -7.40 -3.53 7.10
CA GLY A 42 -5.96 -3.78 7.07
C GLY A 42 -5.53 -4.88 6.09
N ARG A 43 -6.41 -5.84 5.75
CA ARG A 43 -6.08 -6.88 4.76
C ARG A 43 -6.09 -6.29 3.35
N ALA A 44 -7.07 -5.44 3.05
CA ALA A 44 -7.12 -4.72 1.77
C ALA A 44 -5.90 -3.81 1.58
N TYR A 45 -5.48 -3.11 2.64
CA TYR A 45 -4.26 -2.30 2.64
C TYR A 45 -3.00 -3.13 2.34
N VAL A 46 -2.77 -4.23 3.06
CA VAL A 46 -1.60 -5.10 2.82
C VAL A 46 -1.63 -5.67 1.40
N ALA A 47 -2.79 -6.09 0.91
CA ALA A 47 -2.94 -6.62 -0.44
C ALA A 47 -2.66 -5.55 -1.52
N CYS A 48 -3.04 -4.29 -1.28
CA CYS A 48 -2.70 -3.17 -2.16
C CYS A 48 -1.18 -2.99 -2.28
N VAL A 49 -0.47 -2.95 -1.15
CA VAL A 49 0.99 -2.80 -1.13
C VAL A 49 1.68 -3.99 -1.79
N GLN A 50 1.21 -5.22 -1.53
CA GLN A 50 1.74 -6.43 -2.17
C GLN A 50 1.57 -6.40 -3.70
N ARG A 51 0.39 -6.01 -4.21
CA ARG A 51 0.17 -5.90 -5.65
C ARG A 51 1.12 -4.92 -6.31
N ARG A 52 1.31 -3.73 -5.72
CA ARG A 52 2.26 -2.74 -6.24
C ARG A 52 3.70 -3.26 -6.26
N ALA A 53 4.07 -4.10 -5.29
CA ALA A 53 5.40 -4.69 -5.20
C ALA A 53 5.65 -5.83 -6.21
N THR A 54 4.61 -6.47 -6.74
CA THR A 54 4.75 -7.72 -7.53
C THR A 54 4.09 -7.69 -8.91
N GLN A 55 3.34 -6.66 -9.28
CA GLN A 55 2.74 -6.52 -10.62
C GLN A 55 3.66 -5.70 -11.53
N ASP A 56 3.95 -6.22 -12.73
CA ASP A 56 4.76 -5.58 -13.79
C ASP A 56 4.13 -4.34 -14.41
#